data_AF-A0A7S0JL80-F1
#
_entry.id   AF-A0A7S0JL80-F1
#
_cell.length_a   1.000
_cell.length_b   1.000
_cell.length_c   1.000
_cell.angle_alpha   90.00
_cell.angle_beta   90.00
_cell.angle_gamma   90.00
#
_symmetry.space_group_name_H-M   'P 1'
#
loop_
_entity.id
_entity.type
_entity.pdbx_description
1 polymer ?
#
loop_
_entity_poly.entity_id
_entity_poly.type
_entity_poly.pdbx_seq_one_letter_code
_entity_poly.pdbx_strand_id
1 'polypeptide(L)'
;TYVMGVNADDYKHSDKIISNASCTTNGLAPFAKVLDDKFGIVKGLMTTTHSYTGDQRILDASHRDLRRARAAALNIVPTSTGAAKAVALVLPQLKGKLNGIALRVPTPNVSVVDMCIQTEKKCTAEEINAAFREAAE
;
A
#
# COMPACT_ATOMS: atom_id res chain seq x y z
N THR A 1 -9.14 12.15 -2.15
CA THR A 1 -8.82 10.71 -2.16
C THR A 1 -9.19 10.17 -0.82
N TYR A 2 -9.93 9.07 -0.78
CA TYR A 2 -10.44 8.51 0.47
C TYR A 2 -10.15 7.02 0.54
N VAL A 3 -9.88 6.56 1.77
CA VAL A 3 -9.82 5.15 2.14
C VAL A 3 -10.81 4.94 3.28
N MET A 4 -11.71 3.97 3.08
CA MET A 4 -12.73 3.60 4.06
C MET A 4 -12.08 3.13 5.37
N GLY A 5 -12.58 3.60 6.51
CA GLY A 5 -12.01 3.31 7.83
C GLY A 5 -10.71 4.05 8.16
N VAL A 6 -10.24 4.95 7.29
CA VAL A 6 -9.02 5.76 7.53
C VAL A 6 -9.34 7.25 7.58
N ASN A 7 -9.87 7.80 6.48
CA ASN A 7 -10.17 9.23 6.35
C ASN A 7 -11.51 9.49 5.65
N ALA A 8 -12.38 8.48 5.57
CA ALA A 8 -13.67 8.60 4.89
C ALA A 8 -14.59 9.64 5.55
N ASP A 9 -14.43 9.89 6.85
CA ASP A 9 -15.20 10.89 7.59
C ASP A 9 -14.84 12.33 7.20
N ASP A 10 -13.69 12.55 6.56
CA ASP A 10 -13.27 13.84 6.03
C ASP A 10 -13.95 14.18 4.69
N TYR A 11 -14.82 13.30 4.19
CA TYR A 11 -15.55 13.50 2.93
C TYR A 11 -16.49 14.71 3.02
N LYS A 12 -16.48 15.55 1.97
CA LYS A 12 -17.39 16.70 1.85
C LYS A 12 -18.28 16.53 0.63
N HIS A 13 -19.57 16.78 0.78
CA HIS A 13 -20.53 16.71 -0.33
C HIS A 13 -20.24 17.72 -1.48
N SER A 14 -19.36 18.69 -1.24
CA SER A 14 -18.82 19.59 -2.26
C SER A 14 -17.86 18.90 -3.24
N ASP A 15 -17.26 17.76 -2.87
CA ASP A 15 -16.23 17.09 -3.66
C ASP A 15 -16.86 16.41 -4.89
N LYS A 16 -16.55 16.94 -6.07
CA LYS A 16 -17.15 16.48 -7.35
C LYS A 16 -16.43 15.29 -7.99
N ILE A 17 -15.15 15.13 -7.71
CA ILE A 17 -14.31 14.07 -8.27
C ILE A 17 -13.60 13.38 -7.11
N ILE A 18 -13.86 12.08 -6.99
CA ILE A 18 -13.43 11.28 -5.84
C ILE A 18 -12.57 10.14 -6.35
N SER A 19 -11.43 9.91 -5.68
CA SER A 19 -10.58 8.75 -5.90
C SER A 19 -10.67 7.83 -4.68
N ASN A 20 -11.00 6.55 -4.92
CA ASN A 20 -10.99 5.50 -3.90
C ASN A 20 -9.59 4.88 -3.71
N ALA A 21 -8.55 5.66 -3.98
CA ALA A 21 -7.15 5.25 -4.00
C ALA A 21 -6.91 3.98 -4.87
N SER A 22 -5.89 3.19 -4.55
CA SER A 22 -5.58 1.92 -5.21
C SER A 22 -5.77 0.74 -4.27
N CYS A 23 -5.78 -0.48 -4.80
CA CYS A 23 -5.83 -1.73 -4.02
C CYS A 23 -4.75 -1.76 -2.92
N THR A 24 -3.49 -1.51 -3.27
CA THR A 24 -2.38 -1.50 -2.30
C THR A 24 -2.49 -0.35 -1.29
N THR A 25 -3.05 0.81 -1.69
CA THR A 25 -3.26 1.92 -0.73
C THR A 25 -4.32 1.55 0.30
N ASN A 26 -5.42 0.92 -0.14
CA ASN A 26 -6.45 0.41 0.78
C ASN A 26 -5.91 -0.72 1.68
N GLY A 27 -5.01 -1.56 1.16
CA GLY A 27 -4.36 -2.61 1.98
C GLY A 27 -3.30 -2.09 2.95
N LEU A 28 -2.70 -0.91 2.71
CA LEU A 28 -1.62 -0.35 3.53
C LEU A 28 -2.10 0.70 4.53
N ALA A 29 -3.02 1.58 4.13
CA ALA A 29 -3.38 2.76 4.93
C ALA A 29 -3.98 2.43 6.31
N PRO A 30 -4.89 1.44 6.48
CA PRO A 30 -5.39 1.07 7.81
C PRO A 30 -4.28 0.60 8.74
N PHE A 31 -3.37 -0.24 8.25
CA PHE A 31 -2.24 -0.73 9.02
C PHE A 31 -1.28 0.39 9.41
N ALA A 32 -0.98 1.29 8.47
CA ALA A 32 -0.14 2.46 8.74
C ALA A 32 -0.77 3.38 9.79
N LYS A 33 -2.09 3.59 9.75
CA LYS A 33 -2.83 4.39 10.75
C LYS A 33 -2.68 3.81 12.15
N VAL A 34 -2.97 2.52 12.33
CA VAL A 34 -2.89 1.86 13.65
C VAL A 34 -1.47 1.95 14.23
N LEU A 35 -0.46 1.69 13.40
CA LEU A 35 0.94 1.74 13.82
C LEU A 35 1.40 3.15 14.17
N ASP A 36 1.01 4.15 13.38
CA ASP A 36 1.35 5.56 13.64
C ASP A 36 0.66 6.08 14.91
N ASP A 37 -0.64 5.83 15.06
CA ASP A 37 -1.42 6.29 16.21
C ASP A 37 -0.90 5.69 17.54
N LYS A 38 -0.53 4.40 17.55
CA LYS A 38 -0.10 3.71 18.78
C LYS A 38 1.40 3.88 19.05
N PHE A 39 2.25 3.75 18.03
CA PHE A 39 3.72 3.63 18.19
C PHE A 39 4.52 4.77 17.56
N GLY A 40 3.90 5.59 16.70
CA GLY A 40 4.55 6.66 15.94
C GLY A 40 5.47 6.11 14.86
N ILE A 41 5.24 6.45 13.59
CA ILE A 41 6.14 6.05 12.49
C ILE A 41 7.18 7.14 12.26
N VAL A 42 8.46 6.80 12.31
CA VAL A 42 9.56 7.71 11.95
C VAL A 42 9.82 7.67 10.44
N LYS A 43 10.04 6.46 9.92
CA LYS A 43 10.25 6.19 8.49
C LYS A 43 10.04 4.71 8.20
N GLY A 44 9.78 4.36 6.94
CA GLY A 44 9.63 2.96 6.55
C GLY A 44 9.70 2.72 5.05
N LEU A 45 9.91 1.45 4.71
CA LEU A 45 9.88 0.95 3.34
C LEU A 45 8.82 -0.15 3.25
N MET A 46 7.96 -0.06 2.24
CA MET A 46 7.03 -1.13 1.88
C MET A 46 7.46 -1.82 0.59
N THR A 47 7.23 -3.13 0.53
CA THR A 47 7.28 -3.93 -0.71
C THR A 47 5.94 -4.61 -0.90
N THR A 48 5.32 -4.48 -2.07
CA THR A 48 4.12 -5.25 -2.39
C THR A 48 4.47 -6.38 -3.35
N THR A 49 4.25 -7.61 -2.90
CA THR A 49 4.25 -8.79 -3.76
C THR A 49 2.84 -8.92 -4.30
N HIS A 50 2.66 -8.47 -5.53
CA HIS A 50 1.35 -8.19 -6.09
C HIS A 50 1.04 -9.14 -7.24
N SER A 51 -0.13 -9.75 -7.23
CA SER A 51 -0.62 -10.55 -8.37
C SER A 51 -0.55 -9.76 -9.66
N TYR A 52 -0.34 -10.42 -10.80
CA TYR A 52 -0.41 -9.69 -12.05
C TYR A 52 -1.83 -9.16 -12.32
N THR A 53 -1.93 -8.11 -13.13
CA THR A 53 -3.20 -7.43 -13.46
C THR A 53 -3.31 -7.32 -14.98
N GLY A 54 -4.43 -6.81 -15.49
CA GLY A 54 -4.62 -6.56 -16.92
C GLY A 54 -3.67 -5.51 -17.54
N ASP A 55 -2.92 -4.77 -16.72
CA ASP A 55 -1.92 -3.82 -17.19
C ASP A 55 -0.64 -4.50 -17.74
N GLN A 56 -0.27 -5.69 -17.21
CA GLN A 56 0.86 -6.45 -17.75
C GLN A 56 0.45 -7.32 -18.94
N ARG A 57 1.44 -7.85 -19.65
CA ARG A 57 1.22 -8.64 -20.85
C ARG A 57 1.20 -10.14 -20.56
N ILE A 58 0.30 -10.86 -21.23
CA ILE A 58 0.22 -12.33 -21.16
C ILE A 58 1.41 -12.96 -21.90
N LEU A 59 1.72 -12.43 -23.08
CA LEU A 59 2.91 -12.72 -23.86
C LEU A 59 3.70 -11.41 -24.06
N ASP A 60 5.02 -11.47 -24.21
CA ASP A 60 5.85 -10.29 -24.44
C ASP A 60 5.26 -9.38 -25.53
N ALA A 61 4.97 -8.12 -25.19
CA ALA A 61 4.32 -7.15 -26.09
C ALA A 61 4.62 -5.70 -25.68
N SER A 62 4.32 -4.74 -26.56
CA SER A 62 4.64 -3.33 -26.30
C SER A 62 3.96 -2.79 -25.03
N HIS A 63 4.74 -2.06 -24.24
CA HIS A 63 4.29 -1.36 -23.04
C HIS A 63 5.28 -0.22 -22.72
N ARG A 64 4.79 0.92 -22.20
CA ARG A 64 5.63 2.08 -21.85
C ARG A 64 6.67 1.78 -20.76
N ASP A 65 6.30 0.92 -19.82
CA ASP A 65 7.21 0.31 -18.85
C ASP A 65 7.70 -1.02 -19.44
N LEU A 66 8.97 -1.05 -19.83
CA LEU A 66 9.60 -2.19 -20.50
C LEU A 66 9.64 -3.46 -19.64
N ARG A 67 9.48 -3.34 -18.32
CA ARG A 67 9.40 -4.51 -17.43
C ARG A 67 8.01 -5.12 -17.47
N ARG A 68 6.96 -4.29 -17.47
CA ARG A 68 5.56 -4.76 -17.61
C ARG A 68 5.23 -5.28 -19.01
N ALA A 69 6.09 -5.00 -19.99
CA ALA A 69 6.02 -5.55 -21.35
C ALA A 69 6.24 -7.08 -21.41
N ARG A 70 6.83 -7.68 -20.36
CA ARG A 70 7.19 -9.10 -20.32
C ARG A 70 6.02 -9.99 -19.87
N ALA A 71 6.02 -11.24 -20.30
CA ALA A 71 5.02 -12.26 -19.99
C ALA A 71 4.84 -12.41 -18.47
N ALA A 72 3.72 -11.91 -17.96
CA ALA A 72 3.48 -11.71 -16.53
C ALA A 72 3.36 -13.03 -15.75
N ALA A 73 2.88 -14.09 -16.39
CA ALA A 73 2.69 -15.40 -15.78
C ALA A 73 3.99 -16.21 -15.63
N LEU A 74 5.13 -15.68 -16.09
CA LEU A 74 6.43 -16.37 -16.09
C LEU A 74 7.55 -15.55 -15.46
N ASN A 75 7.25 -14.34 -14.96
CA ASN A 75 8.25 -13.40 -14.48
C ASN A 75 7.89 -12.82 -13.12
N ILE A 76 8.92 -12.48 -12.34
CA ILE A 76 8.82 -11.47 -11.30
C ILE A 76 9.14 -10.13 -11.95
N VAL A 77 8.19 -9.18 -11.92
CA VAL A 77 8.32 -7.89 -12.61
C VAL A 77 8.45 -6.76 -11.59
N PRO A 78 9.66 -6.22 -11.35
CA PRO A 78 9.86 -5.08 -10.47
C PRO A 78 9.36 -3.80 -11.11
N THR A 79 8.42 -3.12 -10.47
CA THR A 79 7.78 -1.90 -10.97
C THR A 79 7.54 -0.89 -9.84
N SER A 80 7.29 0.36 -10.21
CA SER A 80 6.80 1.36 -9.27
C SER A 80 5.43 1.01 -8.67
N THR A 81 5.21 1.46 -7.44
CA THR A 81 3.91 1.51 -6.78
C THR A 81 3.62 2.94 -6.35
N GLY A 82 2.37 3.38 -6.53
CA GLY A 82 1.90 4.67 -6.01
C GLY A 82 1.53 4.62 -4.52
N ALA A 83 1.44 3.43 -3.92
CA ALA A 83 0.80 3.24 -2.62
C ALA A 83 1.46 4.03 -1.49
N ALA A 84 2.78 3.93 -1.33
CA ALA A 84 3.49 4.65 -0.27
C ALA A 84 3.32 6.18 -0.37
N LYS A 85 3.26 6.72 -1.60
CA LYS A 85 2.97 8.16 -1.82
C LYS A 85 1.50 8.49 -1.59
N ALA A 86 0.59 7.60 -1.98
CA ALA A 86 -0.85 7.79 -1.83
C ALA A 86 -1.32 7.68 -0.37
N VAL A 87 -0.60 6.94 0.49
CA VAL A 87 -0.85 6.94 1.94
C VAL A 87 -0.75 8.36 2.51
N ALA A 88 0.19 9.19 2.04
CA ALA A 88 0.29 10.57 2.49
C ALA A 88 -0.90 11.47 2.08
N LEU A 89 -1.73 11.03 1.13
CA LEU A 89 -2.97 11.75 0.76
C LEU A 89 -4.12 11.47 1.73
N VAL A 90 -4.06 10.35 2.46
CA VAL A 90 -5.09 9.91 3.42
C VAL A 90 -4.62 9.99 4.87
N LEU A 91 -3.30 10.00 5.10
CA LEU A 91 -2.63 10.18 6.39
C LEU A 91 -1.53 11.25 6.22
N PRO A 92 -1.88 12.55 6.22
CA PRO A 92 -0.95 13.63 5.89
C PRO A 92 0.30 13.68 6.78
N GLN A 93 0.20 13.26 8.03
CA GLN A 93 1.32 13.19 8.98
C GLN A 93 2.41 12.17 8.57
N LEU A 94 2.09 11.24 7.68
CA LEU A 94 3.03 10.26 7.12
C LEU A 94 3.73 10.74 5.84
N LYS A 95 3.48 11.98 5.41
CA LYS A 95 4.09 12.55 4.19
C LYS A 95 5.61 12.52 4.27
N GLY A 96 6.23 11.85 3.31
CA GLY A 96 7.69 11.72 3.20
C GLY A 96 8.31 10.65 4.12
N LYS A 97 7.52 9.99 4.97
CA LYS A 97 8.01 8.95 5.88
C LYS A 97 8.06 7.57 5.24
N LEU A 98 7.19 7.29 4.27
CA LEU A 98 7.06 5.99 3.62
C LEU A 98 7.45 6.04 2.15
N ASN A 99 8.17 5.01 1.70
CA ASN A 99 8.44 4.77 0.28
C ASN A 99 8.23 3.28 -0.03
N GLY A 100 8.22 2.89 -1.30
CA GLY A 100 8.09 1.47 -1.62
C GLY A 100 8.23 1.07 -3.08
N ILE A 101 8.31 -0.24 -3.28
CA ILE A 101 8.41 -0.90 -4.58
C ILE A 101 7.32 -1.96 -4.74
N ALA A 102 7.05 -2.38 -5.97
CA ALA A 102 6.17 -3.51 -6.27
C ALA A 102 6.93 -4.59 -7.05
N LEU A 103 6.66 -5.83 -6.69
CA LEU A 103 7.05 -7.02 -7.42
C LEU A 103 5.78 -7.68 -7.93
N ARG A 104 5.56 -7.67 -9.25
CA ARG A 104 4.43 -8.41 -9.82
C ARG A 104 4.82 -9.87 -9.99
N VAL A 105 3.98 -10.78 -9.52
CA VAL A 105 4.29 -12.23 -9.48
C VAL A 105 3.23 -13.07 -10.19
N PRO A 106 3.55 -14.32 -10.61
CA PRO A 106 2.66 -15.22 -11.34
C PRO A 106 1.48 -15.82 -10.54
N THR A 107 0.85 -15.03 -9.68
CA THR A 107 -0.40 -15.44 -9.00
C THR A 107 -1.60 -14.72 -9.62
N PRO A 108 -2.74 -15.41 -9.79
CA PRO A 108 -3.92 -14.83 -10.45
C PRO A 108 -4.66 -13.82 -9.57
N ASN A 109 -4.55 -13.93 -8.24
CA ASN A 109 -5.14 -13.02 -7.27
C ASN A 109 -4.44 -13.19 -5.91
N VAL A 110 -4.79 -12.32 -4.95
CA VAL A 110 -4.21 -12.17 -3.61
C VAL A 110 -2.79 -11.61 -3.64
N SER A 111 -2.63 -10.47 -2.97
CA SER A 111 -1.38 -9.73 -2.88
C SER A 111 -1.00 -9.50 -1.43
N VAL A 112 0.30 -9.33 -1.19
CA VAL A 112 0.85 -9.08 0.15
C VAL A 112 1.52 -7.71 0.16
N VAL A 113 1.40 -7.02 1.29
CA VAL A 113 2.19 -5.84 1.61
C VAL A 113 3.11 -6.23 2.76
N ASP A 114 4.41 -6.15 2.50
CA ASP A 114 5.46 -6.22 3.51
C ASP A 114 5.87 -4.78 3.85
N MET A 115 5.92 -4.44 5.13
CA MET A 115 6.26 -3.10 5.59
C MET A 115 7.26 -3.19 6.73
N CYS A 116 8.45 -2.63 6.50
CA CYS A 116 9.50 -2.49 7.50
C CYS A 116 9.59 -1.02 7.91
N ILE A 117 9.34 -0.73 9.20
CA ILE A 117 9.27 0.62 9.74
C ILE A 117 10.16 0.77 10.97
N GLN A 118 10.61 2.01 11.19
CA GLN A 118 11.15 2.46 12.46
C GLN A 118 10.04 3.17 13.24
N THR A 119 9.78 2.70 14.46
CA THR A 119 8.83 3.33 15.37
C THR A 119 9.51 4.32 16.32
N GLU A 120 8.75 5.29 16.84
CA GLU A 120 9.21 6.21 17.87
C GLU A 120 9.26 5.51 19.24
N LYS A 121 8.23 4.73 19.54
CA LYS A 121 8.14 3.93 20.77
C LYS A 121 8.75 2.55 20.55
N LYS A 122 9.42 2.04 21.58
CA LYS A 122 9.76 0.61 21.63
C LYS A 122 8.47 -0.20 21.74
N CYS A 123 8.40 -1.29 21.00
CA CYS A 123 7.25 -2.18 21.00
C CYS A 123 7.70 -3.63 20.82
N THR A 124 6.86 -4.57 21.26
CA THR A 124 7.02 -6.01 20.99
C THR A 124 6.04 -6.49 19.91
N ALA A 125 6.24 -7.71 19.43
CA ALA A 125 5.33 -8.31 18.44
C ALA A 125 3.92 -8.51 19.03
N GLU A 126 3.82 -8.83 20.31
CA GLU A 126 2.55 -9.02 21.02
C GLU A 126 1.76 -7.71 21.10
N GLU A 127 2.42 -6.60 21.42
CA GLU A 127 1.80 -5.28 21.49
C GLU A 127 1.30 -4.82 20.12
N ILE A 128 2.08 -5.04 19.05
CA ILE A 128 1.67 -4.73 17.68
C ILE A 128 0.44 -5.56 17.29
N ASN A 129 0.47 -6.87 17.55
CA ASN A 129 -0.64 -7.76 17.22
C ASN A 129 -1.91 -7.42 18.03
N ALA A 130 -1.76 -7.02 19.29
CA ALA A 130 -2.87 -6.57 20.13
C ALA A 130 -3.50 -5.28 19.57
N ALA A 131 -2.69 -4.30 19.15
CA ALA A 131 -3.18 -3.07 18.55
C ALA A 131 -3.98 -3.33 17.26
N PHE A 132 -3.56 -4.28 16.43
CA PHE A 132 -4.34 -4.67 15.24
C PHE A 132 -5.64 -5.40 15.58
N ARG A 133 -5.65 -6.23 16.63
CA ARG A 133 -6.88 -6.89 17.10
C ARG A 133 -7.89 -5.86 17.63
N GLU A 134 -7.43 -4.93 18.46
CA GLU A 134 -8.25 -3.82 18.98
C GLU A 134 -8.84 -2.98 17.84
N ALA A 135 -8.06 -2.71 16.79
CA ALA A 135 -8.55 -1.96 15.63
C ALA A 135 -9.50 -2.74 14.70
N ALA A 136 -9.63 -4.05 14.89
CA ALA A 136 -10.50 -4.92 14.09
C ALA A 136 -11.84 -5.25 14.76
N GLU A 137 -11.98 -4.97 16.07
CA GLU A 137 -13.24 -5.02 16.82
C GLU A 137 -14.10 -3.77 16.55
#